data_AF-A0A1Y3XLT0-F1
#
_entry.id   AF-A0A1Y3XLT0-F1
#
_cell.length_a   1.000
_cell.length_b   1.000
_cell.length_c   1.000
_cell.angle_alpha   90.00
_cell.angle_beta   90.00
_cell.angle_gamma   90.00
#
_symmetry.space_group_name_H-M   'P 1'
#
loop_
_entity.id
_entity.type
_entity.pdbx_description
1 polymer ?
#
loop_
_entity_poly.entity_id
_entity_poly.type
_entity_poly.pdbx_seq_one_letter_code
_entity_poly.pdbx_strand_id
1 'polypeptide(L)'
;MSATELQFRTATFGGFQKQDVLSYIESSNQTHLEKLAQLQRERDELAAEKEELAAQAGQAKEQAETLAKEKEALTAQLDEARKEADALRAQLTQVRGEAEQTAAQLTDANARLAQAERDAAAYQQVKDRTAGIELEAHCRAQEVQQEAEEKVRRAHTEVTQWLHKVQAGYDLLRSDMDGAISRTGQELDKLHQMLEQLSSNFSSQDEHLRKLAQDCADQFAPPAPLPLDEK
;
A
#
# COMPACT_ATOMS: atom_id res chain seq x y z
N MET A 1 -17.59 -99.53 -119.33
CA MET A 1 -18.72 -100.02 -120.13
C MET A 1 -19.51 -98.82 -120.63
N SER A 2 -19.39 -98.58 -121.93
CA SER A 2 -20.18 -97.73 -122.84
C SER A 2 -21.23 -96.76 -122.29
N ALA A 3 -20.94 -95.47 -122.50
CA ALA A 3 -21.80 -94.40 -123.04
C ALA A 3 -23.33 -94.60 -123.06
N THR A 4 -24.01 -93.79 -122.23
CA THR A 4 -25.29 -93.16 -122.61
C THR A 4 -25.36 -91.77 -121.97
N GLU A 5 -24.73 -90.81 -122.64
CA GLU A 5 -24.75 -89.38 -122.28
C GLU A 5 -26.11 -88.81 -122.72
N LEU A 6 -27.03 -88.59 -121.77
CA LEU A 6 -28.31 -87.92 -122.01
C LEU A 6 -28.06 -86.44 -122.30
N GLN A 7 -27.90 -86.10 -123.58
CA GLN A 7 -27.83 -84.74 -124.11
C GLN A 7 -29.25 -84.13 -124.19
N PHE A 8 -29.62 -83.32 -123.20
CA PHE A 8 -30.75 -82.41 -123.33
C PHE A 8 -30.36 -81.26 -124.26
N ARG A 9 -30.55 -81.43 -125.57
CA ARG A 9 -30.49 -80.34 -126.55
C ARG A 9 -31.92 -79.94 -126.92
N THR A 10 -32.29 -78.70 -126.62
CA THR A 10 -33.50 -78.08 -127.19
C THR A 10 -33.22 -76.62 -127.54
N ALA A 11 -33.53 -76.28 -128.80
CA ALA A 11 -33.51 -74.99 -129.49
C ALA A 11 -32.18 -74.46 -130.09
N THR A 12 -32.33 -73.98 -131.33
CA THR A 12 -31.35 -73.68 -132.41
C THR A 12 -30.55 -72.38 -132.25
N PHE A 13 -30.47 -71.81 -131.05
CA PHE A 13 -29.57 -70.70 -130.74
C PHE A 13 -29.21 -70.76 -129.25
N GLY A 14 -27.97 -71.13 -128.93
CA GLY A 14 -27.41 -70.96 -127.57
C GLY A 14 -27.99 -71.86 -126.47
N GLY A 15 -28.03 -73.18 -126.67
CA GLY A 15 -28.38 -74.14 -125.61
C GLY A 15 -27.23 -74.36 -124.61
N PHE A 16 -27.53 -74.34 -123.30
CA PHE A 16 -26.55 -74.51 -122.22
C PHE A 16 -26.03 -75.96 -122.11
N GLN A 17 -24.71 -76.13 -122.03
CA GLN A 17 -24.10 -77.44 -121.77
C GLN A 17 -24.28 -77.80 -120.29
N LYS A 18 -24.80 -79.00 -120.01
CA LYS A 18 -25.04 -79.50 -118.64
C LYS A 18 -23.76 -79.43 -117.78
N GLN A 19 -22.60 -79.73 -118.35
CA GLN A 19 -21.32 -79.71 -117.64
C GLN A 19 -20.92 -78.29 -117.22
N ASP A 20 -21.12 -77.29 -118.10
CA ASP A 20 -20.82 -75.88 -117.80
C ASP A 20 -21.77 -75.31 -116.72
N VAL A 21 -23.05 -75.70 -116.77
CA VAL A 21 -24.02 -75.33 -115.73
C VAL A 21 -23.65 -75.95 -114.39
N LEU A 22 -23.21 -77.20 -114.36
CA LEU A 22 -22.75 -77.87 -113.15
C LEU A 22 -21.46 -77.22 -112.60
N SER A 23 -20.47 -76.94 -113.44
CA SER A 23 -19.24 -76.26 -113.03
C SER A 23 -19.47 -74.82 -112.56
N TYR A 24 -20.43 -74.10 -113.15
CA TYR A 24 -20.84 -72.78 -112.67
C TYR A 24 -21.56 -72.86 -111.33
N ILE A 25 -22.45 -73.83 -111.12
CA ILE A 25 -23.11 -74.06 -109.84
C ILE A 25 -22.08 -74.43 -108.77
N GLU A 26 -21.11 -75.29 -109.09
CA GLU A 26 -20.02 -75.66 -108.20
C GLU A 26 -19.13 -74.45 -107.86
N SER A 27 -18.67 -73.69 -108.86
CA SER A 27 -17.82 -72.52 -108.62
C SER A 27 -18.57 -71.42 -107.87
N SER A 28 -19.84 -71.17 -108.20
CA SER A 28 -20.68 -70.19 -107.52
C SER A 28 -20.95 -70.61 -106.07
N ASN A 29 -21.27 -71.89 -105.81
CA ASN A 29 -21.41 -72.40 -104.45
C ASN A 29 -20.11 -72.27 -103.68
N GLN A 30 -18.97 -72.56 -104.29
CA GLN A 30 -17.67 -72.40 -103.66
C GLN A 30 -17.37 -70.94 -103.30
N THR A 31 -17.64 -70.00 -104.21
CA THR A 31 -17.49 -68.56 -103.93
C THR A 31 -18.45 -68.08 -102.84
N HIS A 32 -19.69 -68.60 -102.79
CA HIS A 32 -20.64 -68.28 -101.74
C HIS A 32 -20.21 -68.84 -100.38
N LEU A 33 -19.65 -70.05 -100.34
CA LEU A 33 -19.10 -70.66 -99.12
C LEU A 33 -17.89 -69.87 -98.61
N GLU A 34 -17.00 -69.44 -99.49
CA GLU A 34 -15.86 -68.58 -99.16
C GLU A 34 -16.32 -67.23 -98.59
N LYS A 35 -17.33 -66.61 -99.22
CA LYS A 35 -17.87 -65.32 -98.76
C LYS A 35 -18.64 -65.44 -97.44
N LEU A 36 -19.37 -66.54 -97.24
CA LEU A 36 -19.99 -66.86 -95.95
C LEU A 36 -18.92 -67.04 -94.88
N ALA A 37 -17.87 -67.83 -95.14
CA ALA A 37 -16.78 -68.05 -94.20
C ALA A 37 -16.04 -66.75 -93.85
N GLN A 38 -15.84 -65.85 -94.81
CA GLN A 38 -15.25 -64.53 -94.57
C GLN A 38 -16.14 -63.66 -93.69
N LEU A 39 -17.44 -63.54 -94.02
CA LEU A 39 -18.39 -62.78 -93.22
C LEU A 39 -18.52 -63.35 -91.80
N GLN A 40 -18.40 -64.67 -91.64
CA GLN A 40 -18.41 -65.33 -90.35
C GLN A 40 -17.20 -64.94 -89.50
N ARG A 41 -16.00 -64.94 -90.09
CA ARG A 41 -14.78 -64.44 -89.43
C ARG A 41 -14.89 -62.97 -89.04
N GLU A 42 -15.36 -62.11 -89.94
CA GLU A 42 -15.57 -60.67 -89.64
C GLU A 42 -16.61 -60.47 -88.53
N ARG A 43 -17.65 -61.32 -88.46
CA ARG A 43 -18.62 -61.31 -87.36
C ARG A 43 -18.00 -61.73 -86.04
N ASP A 44 -17.18 -62.77 -86.03
CA ASP A 44 -16.51 -63.27 -84.82
C ASP A 44 -15.48 -62.25 -84.32
N GLU A 45 -14.71 -61.62 -85.21
CA GLU A 45 -13.75 -60.55 -84.88
C GLU A 45 -14.45 -59.32 -84.28
N LEU A 46 -15.51 -58.83 -84.93
CA LEU A 46 -16.30 -57.71 -84.41
C LEU A 46 -17.01 -58.06 -83.08
N ALA A 47 -17.38 -59.32 -82.89
CA ALA A 47 -17.96 -59.78 -81.62
C ALA A 47 -16.91 -59.76 -80.50
N ALA A 48 -15.69 -60.24 -80.77
CA ALA A 48 -14.57 -60.19 -79.83
C ALA A 48 -14.16 -58.74 -79.48
N GLU A 49 -14.06 -57.86 -80.48
CA GLU A 49 -13.74 -56.43 -80.25
C GLU A 49 -14.82 -55.73 -79.42
N LYS A 50 -16.10 -56.03 -79.68
CA LYS A 50 -17.21 -55.51 -78.89
C LYS A 50 -17.15 -55.99 -77.44
N GLU A 51 -16.80 -57.25 -77.21
CA GLU A 51 -16.66 -57.82 -75.86
C GLU A 51 -15.49 -57.16 -75.11
N GLU A 52 -14.36 -56.94 -75.78
CA GLU A 52 -13.21 -56.23 -75.20
C GLU A 52 -13.55 -54.77 -74.87
N LEU A 53 -14.19 -54.03 -75.78
CA LEU A 53 -14.64 -52.67 -75.52
C LEU A 53 -15.67 -52.60 -74.38
N ALA A 54 -16.57 -53.60 -74.28
CA ALA A 54 -17.52 -53.68 -73.17
C ALA A 54 -16.81 -53.92 -71.83
N ALA A 55 -15.77 -54.76 -71.80
CA ALA A 55 -14.95 -54.99 -70.60
C ALA A 55 -14.18 -53.72 -70.19
N GLN A 56 -13.56 -53.02 -71.15
CA GLN A 56 -12.87 -51.75 -70.91
C GLN A 56 -13.81 -50.66 -70.41
N ALA A 57 -15.01 -50.55 -70.99
CA ALA A 57 -16.03 -49.61 -70.53
C ALA A 57 -16.52 -49.93 -69.10
N GLY A 58 -16.63 -51.22 -68.76
CA GLY A 58 -16.92 -51.68 -67.40
C GLY A 58 -15.85 -51.23 -66.40
N GLN A 59 -14.58 -51.50 -66.70
CA GLN A 59 -13.46 -51.08 -65.85
C GLN A 59 -13.37 -49.55 -65.69
N ALA A 60 -13.52 -48.80 -66.77
CA ALA A 60 -13.49 -47.35 -66.73
C ALA A 60 -14.64 -46.78 -65.86
N LYS A 61 -15.81 -47.42 -65.90
CA LYS A 61 -16.95 -47.02 -65.05
C LYS A 61 -16.67 -47.29 -63.57
N GLU A 62 -16.13 -48.46 -63.22
CA GLU A 62 -15.76 -48.78 -61.83
C GLU A 62 -14.68 -47.83 -61.28
N GLN A 63 -13.69 -47.47 -62.11
CA GLN A 63 -12.67 -46.48 -61.75
C GLN A 63 -13.28 -45.09 -61.55
N ALA A 64 -14.19 -44.65 -62.43
CA ALA A 64 -14.87 -43.38 -62.28
C ALA A 64 -15.73 -43.32 -61.01
N GLU A 65 -16.42 -44.42 -60.65
CA GLU A 65 -17.20 -44.52 -59.41
C GLU A 65 -16.28 -44.49 -58.17
N THR A 66 -15.10 -45.10 -58.23
CA THR A 66 -14.12 -45.09 -57.14
C THR A 66 -13.55 -43.68 -56.93
N LEU A 67 -13.12 -43.02 -58.01
CA LEU A 67 -12.62 -41.65 -57.97
C LEU A 67 -13.69 -40.66 -57.52
N ALA A 68 -14.96 -40.86 -57.88
CA ALA A 68 -16.06 -40.03 -57.41
C ALA A 68 -16.21 -40.12 -55.88
N LYS A 69 -16.17 -41.35 -55.32
CA LYS A 69 -16.22 -41.57 -53.87
C LYS A 69 -15.02 -40.96 -53.15
N GLU A 70 -13.81 -41.10 -53.71
CA GLU A 70 -12.60 -40.50 -53.15
C GLU A 70 -12.68 -38.96 -53.14
N LYS A 71 -13.18 -38.37 -54.23
CA LYS A 71 -13.39 -36.92 -54.32
C LYS A 71 -14.39 -36.43 -53.28
N GLU A 72 -15.50 -37.14 -53.09
CA GLU A 72 -16.50 -36.81 -52.06
C GLU A 72 -15.88 -36.89 -50.65
N ALA A 73 -15.13 -37.95 -50.36
CA ALA A 73 -14.44 -38.11 -49.08
C ALA A 73 -13.41 -36.99 -48.83
N LEU A 74 -12.60 -36.65 -49.83
CA LEU A 74 -11.63 -35.55 -49.73
C LEU A 74 -12.32 -34.19 -49.56
N THR A 75 -13.45 -33.97 -50.22
CA THR A 75 -14.23 -32.74 -50.07
C THR A 75 -14.77 -32.61 -48.63
N ALA A 76 -15.30 -33.70 -48.08
CA ALA A 76 -15.78 -33.72 -46.70
C ALA A 76 -14.65 -33.47 -45.69
N GLN A 77 -13.48 -34.08 -45.89
CA GLN A 77 -12.30 -33.83 -45.03
C GLN A 77 -11.83 -32.38 -45.10
N LEU A 78 -11.84 -31.78 -46.30
CA LEU A 78 -11.43 -30.40 -46.51
C LEU A 78 -12.39 -29.41 -45.83
N ASP A 79 -13.69 -29.67 -45.91
CA ASP A 79 -14.70 -28.86 -45.22
C ASP A 79 -14.59 -28.99 -43.69
N GLU A 80 -14.26 -30.17 -43.16
CA GLU A 80 -14.03 -30.33 -41.72
C GLU A 80 -12.77 -29.61 -41.25
N ALA A 81 -11.66 -29.77 -41.97
CA ALA A 81 -10.41 -29.05 -41.67
C ALA A 81 -10.60 -27.51 -41.72
N ARG A 82 -11.46 -27.01 -42.62
CA ARG A 82 -11.82 -25.59 -42.67
C ARG A 82 -12.56 -25.14 -41.41
N LYS A 83 -13.56 -25.90 -40.96
CA LYS A 83 -14.30 -25.58 -39.73
C LYS A 83 -13.38 -25.59 -38.51
N GLU A 84 -12.50 -26.58 -38.41
CA GLU A 84 -11.50 -26.64 -37.33
C GLU A 84 -10.55 -25.43 -37.38
N ALA A 85 -10.06 -25.05 -38.55
CA ALA A 85 -9.21 -23.88 -38.71
C ALA A 85 -9.91 -22.58 -38.30
N ASP A 86 -11.19 -22.43 -38.64
CA ASP A 86 -11.97 -21.25 -38.27
C ASP A 86 -12.30 -21.23 -36.76
N ALA A 87 -12.57 -22.39 -36.16
CA ALA A 87 -12.73 -22.51 -34.71
C ALA A 87 -11.44 -22.15 -33.95
N LEU A 88 -10.28 -22.63 -34.41
CA LEU A 88 -8.98 -22.31 -33.83
C LEU A 88 -8.64 -20.82 -33.98
N ARG A 89 -8.98 -20.20 -35.12
CA ARG A 89 -8.82 -18.75 -35.31
C ARG A 89 -9.67 -17.96 -34.33
N ALA A 90 -10.93 -18.35 -34.14
CA ALA A 90 -11.82 -17.70 -33.17
C ALA A 90 -11.26 -17.81 -31.75
N GLN A 91 -10.80 -19.00 -31.35
CA GLN A 91 -10.15 -19.21 -30.04
C GLN A 91 -8.89 -18.36 -29.88
N LEU A 92 -8.04 -18.27 -30.90
CA LEU A 92 -6.83 -17.46 -30.86
C LEU A 92 -7.16 -15.98 -30.70
N THR A 93 -8.17 -15.47 -31.40
CA THR A 93 -8.63 -14.09 -31.23
C THR A 93 -9.17 -13.82 -29.83
N GLN A 94 -9.90 -14.76 -29.25
CA GLN A 94 -10.42 -14.65 -27.89
C GLN A 94 -9.27 -14.61 -26.86
N VAL A 95 -8.37 -15.60 -26.90
CA VAL A 95 -7.23 -15.70 -25.98
C VAL A 95 -6.33 -14.47 -26.08
N ARG A 96 -6.13 -13.94 -27.30
CA ARG A 96 -5.38 -12.70 -27.50
C ARG A 96 -6.07 -11.52 -26.82
N GLY A 97 -7.39 -11.38 -26.95
CA GLY A 97 -8.15 -10.33 -26.28
C GLY A 97 -8.07 -10.43 -24.75
N GLU A 98 -8.19 -11.64 -24.21
CA GLU A 98 -8.04 -11.91 -22.77
C GLU A 98 -6.62 -11.57 -22.27
N ALA A 99 -5.58 -11.91 -23.05
CA ALA A 99 -4.20 -11.58 -22.74
C ALA A 99 -3.94 -10.06 -22.75
N GLU A 100 -4.48 -9.35 -23.75
CA GLU A 100 -4.39 -7.88 -23.83
C GLU A 100 -5.11 -7.21 -22.65
N GLN A 101 -6.30 -7.69 -22.27
CA GLN A 101 -7.03 -7.20 -21.10
C GLN A 101 -6.26 -7.44 -19.80
N THR A 102 -5.70 -8.64 -19.63
CA THR A 102 -4.90 -8.99 -18.44
C THR A 102 -3.64 -8.13 -18.35
N ALA A 103 -2.96 -7.89 -19.48
CA ALA A 103 -1.79 -7.02 -19.53
C ALA A 103 -2.13 -5.56 -19.17
N ALA A 104 -3.27 -5.06 -19.62
CA ALA A 104 -3.75 -3.73 -19.24
C ALA A 104 -4.06 -3.63 -17.74
N GLN A 105 -4.73 -4.64 -17.18
CA GLN A 105 -5.01 -4.72 -15.75
C GLN A 105 -3.74 -4.78 -14.90
N LEU A 106 -2.74 -5.57 -15.33
CA LEU A 106 -1.44 -5.65 -14.65
C LEU A 106 -0.72 -4.29 -14.66
N THR A 107 -0.79 -3.57 -15.78
CA THR A 107 -0.19 -2.24 -15.90
C THR A 107 -0.85 -1.23 -14.95
N ASP A 108 -2.18 -1.21 -14.90
CA ASP A 108 -2.94 -0.35 -13.97
C ASP A 108 -2.66 -0.70 -12.50
N ALA A 109 -2.65 -2.00 -12.17
CA ALA A 109 -2.33 -2.47 -10.82
C ALA A 109 -0.92 -2.05 -10.38
N ASN A 110 0.07 -2.17 -11.27
CA ASN A 110 1.45 -1.73 -11.00
C ASN A 110 1.53 -0.22 -10.80
N ALA A 111 0.79 0.57 -11.59
CA ALA A 111 0.75 2.02 -11.41
C ALA A 111 0.14 2.41 -10.05
N ARG A 112 -0.95 1.75 -9.64
CA ARG A 112 -1.56 1.95 -8.32
C ARG A 112 -0.64 1.54 -7.18
N LEU A 113 0.09 0.42 -7.33
CA LEU A 113 1.06 -0.03 -6.34
C LEU A 113 2.20 0.99 -6.18
N ALA A 114 2.77 1.47 -7.28
CA ALA A 114 3.83 2.47 -7.25
C ALA A 114 3.37 3.79 -6.61
N GLN A 115 2.11 4.18 -6.82
CA GLN A 115 1.53 5.35 -6.14
C GLN A 115 1.36 5.10 -4.63
N ALA A 116 0.82 3.95 -4.25
CA ALA A 116 0.63 3.59 -2.85
C ALA A 116 1.97 3.51 -2.08
N GLU A 117 3.03 3.02 -2.72
CA GLU A 117 4.38 3.00 -2.14
C GLU A 117 4.91 4.42 -1.88
N ARG A 118 4.70 5.36 -2.81
CA ARG A 118 5.07 6.76 -2.62
C ARG A 118 4.28 7.40 -1.49
N ASP A 119 2.98 7.17 -1.44
CA ASP A 119 2.11 7.72 -0.40
C ASP A 119 2.47 7.16 0.98
N ALA A 120 2.79 5.86 1.07
CA ALA A 120 3.27 5.23 2.29
C ALA A 120 4.62 5.82 2.75
N ALA A 121 5.55 6.03 1.83
CA ALA A 121 6.83 6.67 2.13
C ALA A 121 6.66 8.12 2.63
N ALA A 122 5.76 8.89 1.99
CA ALA A 122 5.44 10.25 2.42
C ALA A 122 4.79 10.27 3.81
N TYR A 123 3.86 9.35 4.08
CA TYR A 123 3.24 9.21 5.40
C TYR A 123 4.27 8.87 6.47
N GLN A 124 5.18 7.94 6.19
CA GLN A 124 6.25 7.58 7.12
C GLN A 124 7.16 8.77 7.42
N GLN A 125 7.52 9.57 6.40
CA GLN A 125 8.31 10.79 6.61
C GLN A 125 7.58 11.81 7.50
N VAL A 126 6.28 12.02 7.29
CA VAL A 126 5.48 12.92 8.12
C VAL A 126 5.42 12.43 9.57
N LYS A 127 5.23 11.13 9.76
CA LYS A 127 5.22 10.50 11.08
C LYS A 127 6.54 10.69 11.81
N ASP A 128 7.66 10.39 11.16
CA ASP A 128 9.00 10.51 11.75
C ASP A 128 9.33 11.96 12.09
N ARG A 129 8.98 12.89 11.19
CA ARG A 129 9.15 14.33 11.45
C ARG A 129 8.31 14.80 12.63
N THR A 130 7.06 14.35 12.73
CA THR A 130 6.16 14.74 13.82
C THR A 130 6.67 14.21 15.16
N ALA A 131 7.07 12.94 15.20
CA ALA A 131 7.68 12.34 16.40
C ALA A 131 8.94 13.10 16.83
N GLY A 132 9.79 13.50 15.88
CA GLY A 132 10.98 14.33 16.16
C GLY A 132 10.62 15.68 16.78
N ILE A 133 9.64 16.39 16.20
CA ILE A 133 9.17 17.68 16.73
C ILE A 133 8.60 17.54 18.14
N GLU A 134 7.81 16.49 18.41
CA GLU A 134 7.23 16.23 19.73
C GLU A 134 8.31 15.96 20.78
N LEU A 135 9.31 15.15 20.44
CA LEU A 135 10.47 14.88 21.30
C LEU A 135 11.25 16.17 21.60
N GLU A 136 11.58 16.96 20.58
CA GLU A 136 12.29 18.23 20.76
C GLU A 136 11.49 19.24 21.57
N ALA A 137 10.17 19.31 21.37
CA ALA A 137 9.29 20.17 22.14
C ALA A 137 9.26 19.75 23.61
N HIS A 138 9.17 18.44 23.88
CA HIS A 138 9.18 17.91 25.24
C HIS A 138 10.52 18.15 25.95
N CYS A 139 11.65 17.89 25.28
CA CYS A 139 12.97 18.17 25.84
C CYS A 139 13.15 19.66 26.16
N ARG A 140 12.80 20.56 25.23
CA ARG A 140 12.89 22.01 25.46
C ARG A 140 11.98 22.48 26.59
N ALA A 141 10.76 21.96 26.66
CA ALA A 141 9.84 22.29 27.75
C ALA A 141 10.44 21.87 29.11
N GLN A 142 11.05 20.68 29.16
CA GLN A 142 11.70 20.17 30.36
C GLN A 142 12.94 21.00 30.75
N GLU A 143 13.77 21.41 29.79
CA GLU A 143 14.91 22.30 30.02
C GLU A 143 14.47 23.65 30.60
N VAL A 144 13.48 24.29 29.96
CA VAL A 144 12.92 25.57 30.44
C VAL A 144 12.32 25.43 31.84
N GLN A 145 11.63 24.32 32.12
CA GLN A 145 11.09 24.04 33.44
C GLN A 145 12.20 23.89 34.48
N GLN A 146 13.24 23.11 34.21
CA GLN A 146 14.37 22.92 35.12
C GLN A 146 15.08 24.25 35.41
N GLU A 147 15.32 25.06 34.38
CA GLU A 147 15.90 26.40 34.55
C GLU A 147 15.02 27.31 35.43
N ALA A 148 13.71 27.29 35.22
CA ALA A 148 12.76 28.06 36.02
C ALA A 148 12.77 27.60 37.49
N GLU A 149 12.73 26.30 37.74
CA GLU A 149 12.82 25.71 39.08
C GLU A 149 14.14 26.10 39.77
N GLU A 150 15.27 26.08 39.06
CA GLU A 150 16.55 26.53 39.59
C GLU A 150 16.59 28.03 39.91
N LYS A 151 16.00 28.87 39.05
CA LYS A 151 15.88 30.32 39.30
C LYS A 151 15.03 30.59 40.54
N VAL A 152 13.89 29.90 40.67
CA VAL A 152 13.03 29.99 41.87
C VAL A 152 13.77 29.53 43.12
N ARG A 153 14.49 28.40 43.05
CA ARG A 153 15.28 27.87 44.18
C ARG A 153 16.38 28.84 44.62
N ARG A 154 17.08 29.46 43.68
CA ARG A 154 18.08 30.50 43.95
C ARG A 154 17.45 31.72 44.61
N ALA A 155 16.38 32.26 44.01
CA ALA A 155 15.67 33.41 44.55
C ALA A 155 15.13 33.15 45.96
N HIS A 156 14.55 31.98 46.22
CA HIS A 156 14.09 31.60 47.55
C HIS A 156 15.24 31.58 48.56
N THR A 157 16.39 31.02 48.19
CA THR A 157 17.59 30.98 49.03
C THR A 157 18.11 32.39 49.33
N GLU A 158 18.18 33.27 48.33
CA GLU A 158 18.61 34.67 48.49
C GLU A 158 17.66 35.45 49.41
N VAL A 159 16.34 35.33 49.21
CA VAL A 159 15.33 35.97 50.07
C VAL A 159 15.43 35.45 51.50
N THR A 160 15.61 34.15 51.66
CA THR A 160 15.77 33.52 52.98
C THR A 160 17.02 34.07 53.68
N GLN A 161 18.15 34.17 52.99
CA GLN A 161 19.39 34.73 53.55
C GLN A 161 19.23 36.21 53.90
N TRP A 162 18.57 36.99 53.04
CA TRP A 162 18.31 38.40 53.32
C TRP A 162 17.40 38.59 54.53
N LEU A 163 16.35 37.78 54.66
CA LEU A 163 15.47 37.78 55.84
C LEU A 163 16.25 37.50 57.12
N HIS A 164 17.12 36.48 57.13
CA HIS A 164 17.97 36.19 58.29
C HIS A 164 18.90 37.36 58.64
N LYS A 165 19.47 38.05 57.64
CA LYS A 165 20.30 39.24 57.87
C LYS A 165 19.51 40.40 58.46
N VAL A 166 18.30 40.66 57.96
CA VAL A 166 17.41 41.72 58.48
C VAL A 166 16.97 41.38 59.90
N GLN A 167 16.59 40.13 60.18
CA GLN A 167 16.25 39.67 61.52
C GLN A 167 17.41 39.86 62.49
N ALA A 168 18.62 39.39 62.15
CA ALA A 168 19.81 39.57 62.98
C ALA A 168 20.14 41.06 63.21
N GLY A 169 19.99 41.91 62.18
CA GLY A 169 20.19 43.35 62.31
C GLY A 169 19.15 44.01 63.21
N TYR A 170 17.90 43.58 63.13
CA TYR A 170 16.82 44.04 64.02
C TYR A 170 17.06 43.61 65.46
N ASP A 171 17.43 42.34 65.69
CA ASP A 171 17.73 41.81 67.02
C ASP A 171 18.90 42.56 67.69
N LEU A 172 19.95 42.88 66.91
CA LEU A 172 21.07 43.69 67.37
C LEU A 172 20.61 45.11 67.77
N LEU A 173 19.88 45.79 66.87
CA LEU A 173 19.37 47.14 67.14
C LEU A 173 18.48 47.17 68.39
N ARG A 174 17.62 46.17 68.54
CA ARG A 174 16.77 46.00 69.72
C ARG A 174 17.60 45.81 70.98
N SER A 175 18.60 44.91 70.95
CA SER A 175 19.52 44.69 72.08
C SER A 175 20.29 45.96 72.45
N ASP A 176 20.77 46.72 71.46
CA ASP A 176 21.47 47.99 71.68
C ASP A 176 20.54 49.05 72.31
N MET A 177 19.28 49.11 71.86
CA MET A 177 18.26 49.99 72.42
C MET A 177 17.87 49.59 73.85
N ASP A 178 17.62 48.30 74.11
CA ASP A 178 17.34 47.76 75.45
C ASP A 178 18.52 48.05 76.40
N GLY A 179 19.76 47.92 75.91
CA GLY A 179 20.98 48.31 76.63
C GLY A 179 21.06 49.81 76.88
N ALA A 180 20.68 50.66 75.91
CA ALA A 180 20.65 52.11 76.08
C ALA A 180 19.60 52.55 77.10
N ILE A 181 18.39 51.99 77.02
CA ILE A 181 17.30 52.22 77.99
C ILE A 181 17.77 51.81 79.39
N SER A 182 18.38 50.63 79.52
CA SER A 182 18.91 50.15 80.81
C SER A 182 19.96 51.09 81.39
N ARG A 183 20.90 51.59 80.56
CA ARG A 183 21.90 52.58 80.99
C ARG A 183 21.25 53.89 81.43
N THR A 184 20.31 54.42 80.65
CA THR A 184 19.60 55.65 81.03
C THR A 184 18.79 55.48 82.30
N GLY A 185 18.16 54.32 82.50
CA GLY A 185 17.46 53.97 83.74
C GLY A 185 18.41 53.94 84.94
N GLN A 186 19.57 53.29 84.81
CA GLN A 186 20.60 53.28 85.85
C GLN A 186 21.13 54.68 86.19
N GLU A 187 21.37 55.54 85.20
CA GLU A 187 21.79 56.92 85.44
C GLU A 187 20.68 57.75 86.12
N LEU A 188 19.42 57.56 85.73
CA LEU A 188 18.26 58.18 86.40
C LEU A 188 18.12 57.71 87.85
N ASP A 189 18.30 56.41 88.12
CA ASP A 189 18.28 55.85 89.48
C ASP A 189 19.41 56.43 90.35
N LYS A 190 20.62 56.60 89.79
CA LYS A 190 21.72 57.27 90.49
C LYS A 190 21.38 58.73 90.80
N LEU A 191 20.84 59.47 89.84
CA LEU A 191 20.43 60.86 90.04
C LEU A 191 19.33 60.96 91.11
N HIS A 192 18.39 60.02 91.10
CA HIS A 192 17.35 59.92 92.12
C HIS A 192 17.95 59.70 93.51
N GLN A 193 18.86 58.75 93.67
CA GLN A 193 19.57 58.51 94.93
C GLN A 193 20.37 59.74 95.39
N MET A 194 21.05 60.44 94.46
CA MET A 194 21.76 61.69 94.78
C MET A 194 20.79 62.79 95.25
N LEU A 195 19.61 62.90 94.62
CA LEU A 195 18.58 63.87 95.02
C LEU A 195 17.99 63.52 96.38
N GLU A 196 17.74 62.24 96.67
CA GLU A 196 17.31 61.78 97.99
C GLU A 196 18.36 62.11 99.06
N GLN A 197 19.65 61.87 98.79
CA GLN A 197 20.74 62.27 99.68
C GLN A 197 20.80 63.78 99.89
N LEU A 198 20.62 64.58 98.83
CA LEU A 198 20.57 66.04 98.92
C LEU A 198 19.37 66.50 99.77
N SER A 199 18.21 65.87 99.59
CA SER A 199 17.00 66.11 100.36
C SER A 199 17.17 65.75 101.83
N SER A 200 17.81 64.61 102.14
CA SER A 200 18.13 64.24 103.52
C SER A 200 19.13 65.19 104.15
N ASN A 201 20.12 65.66 103.39
CA ASN A 201 21.08 66.66 103.84
C ASN A 201 20.40 68.00 104.12
N PHE A 202 19.51 68.46 103.25
CA PHE A 202 18.71 69.66 103.50
C PHE A 202 17.80 69.51 104.71
N SER A 203 17.17 68.34 104.90
CA SER A 203 16.33 68.07 106.07
C SER A 203 17.16 68.09 107.36
N SER A 204 18.36 67.50 107.34
CA SER A 204 19.31 67.55 108.44
C SER A 204 19.81 68.98 108.70
N GLN A 205 20.12 69.75 107.66
CA GLN A 205 20.49 71.16 107.78
C GLN A 205 19.34 72.01 108.33
N ASP A 206 18.10 71.76 107.91
CA ASP A 206 16.90 72.43 108.41
C ASP A 206 16.68 72.08 109.91
N GLU A 207 16.93 70.84 110.32
CA GLU A 207 16.97 70.45 111.73
C GLU A 207 18.11 71.15 112.50
N HIS A 208 19.31 71.24 111.92
CA HIS A 208 20.44 71.96 112.54
C HIS A 208 20.16 73.45 112.67
N LEU A 209 19.56 74.08 111.66
CA LEU A 209 19.14 75.47 111.70
C LEU A 209 17.99 75.68 112.69
N ARG A 210 17.02 74.76 112.78
CA ARG A 210 15.99 74.77 113.84
C ARG A 210 16.62 74.68 115.23
N LYS A 211 17.58 73.78 115.43
CA LYS A 211 18.34 73.68 116.68
C LYS A 211 19.11 74.96 116.97
N LEU A 212 19.83 75.52 116.02
CA LEU A 212 20.56 76.78 116.20
C LEU A 212 19.62 77.96 116.48
N ALA A 213 18.46 78.01 115.83
CA ALA A 213 17.42 79.01 116.09
C ALA A 213 16.80 78.83 117.48
N GLN A 214 16.62 77.59 117.93
CA GLN A 214 16.18 77.26 119.29
C GLN A 214 17.25 77.62 120.33
N ASP A 215 18.53 77.30 120.08
CA ASP A 215 19.67 77.66 120.91
C ASP A 215 19.88 79.20 120.95
N CYS A 216 19.62 79.92 119.84
CA CYS A 216 19.61 81.39 119.83
C CYS A 216 18.40 81.96 120.56
N ALA A 217 17.22 81.34 120.46
CA ALA A 217 16.05 81.70 121.24
C ALA A 217 16.28 81.46 122.73
N ASP A 218 17.10 80.47 123.10
CA ASP A 218 17.52 80.17 124.48
C ASP A 218 18.66 81.11 124.96
N GLN A 219 19.58 81.54 124.08
CA GLN A 219 20.64 82.50 124.40
C GLN A 219 20.18 83.96 124.46
N PHE A 220 19.13 84.31 123.71
CA PHE A 220 18.46 85.62 123.76
C PHE A 220 17.08 85.52 124.42
N ALA A 221 16.82 84.42 125.14
CA ALA A 221 15.65 84.26 125.98
C ALA A 221 15.64 85.44 126.97
N PRO A 222 14.62 86.31 126.94
CA PRO A 222 14.51 87.40 127.89
C PRO A 222 14.50 86.83 129.31
N PRO A 223 15.21 87.44 130.28
CA PRO A 223 15.25 86.92 131.64
C PRO A 223 13.82 86.76 132.15
N ALA A 224 13.51 85.55 132.62
CA ALA A 224 12.20 85.24 133.17
C ALA A 224 11.85 86.32 134.21
N PRO A 225 10.73 87.04 134.04
CA PRO A 225 10.35 88.11 134.95
C PRO A 225 10.09 87.51 136.33
N LEU A 226 10.77 88.05 137.35
CA LEU A 226 10.51 87.75 138.76
C LEU A 226 9.15 88.30 139.19
N PRO A 227 8.35 87.49 139.90
CA PRO A 227 7.63 87.99 141.04
C PRO A 227 7.79 87.09 142.28
N LEU A 228 8.28 87.74 143.34
CA LEU A 228 7.84 87.68 144.75
C LEU A 228 7.43 86.32 145.36
N ASP A 229 8.13 85.99 146.46
CA ASP A 229 7.84 84.94 147.43
C ASP A 229 6.38 84.93 147.93
N GLU A 230 5.93 83.74 148.36
CA GLU A 230 5.60 83.51 149.79
C GLU A 230 5.16 82.05 150.04
N LYS A 231 6.12 81.18 150.42
CA LYS A 231 6.17 80.36 151.66
C LYS A 231 7.08 79.13 151.53
#